data_AF-R9KYN7-F1
#
_entry.id   AF-R9KYN7-F1
#
_cell.length_a   1.000
_cell.length_b   1.000
_cell.length_c   1.000
_cell.angle_alpha   90.00
_cell.angle_beta   90.00
_cell.angle_gamma   90.00
#
_symmetry.space_group_name_H-M   'P 1'
#
loop_
_entity.id
_entity.type
_entity.pdbx_description
1 polymer ?
#
loop_
_entity_poly.entity_id
_entity_poly.type
_entity_poly.pdbx_seq_one_letter_code
_entity_poly.pdbx_strand_id
1 'polypeptide(L)' 'MGKPSKYEKETIVNFNEGEKEASIYTFNADLKRRLAARAYAKEHGFKSMPGGKDIA' A
#
# COMPACT_ATOMS: atom_id res chain seq x y z
N MET A 1 1.52 10.60 25.98
CA MET A 1 1.88 10.17 24.61
C MET A 1 1.32 11.19 23.64
N GLY A 2 2.19 12.02 23.06
CA GLY A 2 1.79 13.17 22.25
C GLY A 2 1.21 12.77 20.90
N LYS A 3 0.37 13.64 20.32
CA LYS A 3 -0.08 13.47 18.93
C LYS A 3 1.14 13.48 18.03
N PRO A 4 1.32 12.47 17.14
CA PRO A 4 2.45 12.46 16.25
C PRO A 4 2.47 13.72 15.39
N SER A 5 3.65 14.33 15.30
CA SER A 5 3.90 15.52 14.50
C SER A 5 3.60 15.24 13.03
N LYS A 6 3.41 16.29 12.24
CA LYS A 6 3.13 16.18 10.80
C LYS A 6 4.15 15.27 10.07
N TYR A 7 5.42 15.34 10.48
CA TYR A 7 6.54 14.57 9.94
C TYR A 7 6.53 13.08 10.31
N GLU A 8 5.97 12.73 11.47
CA GLU A 8 5.79 11.32 11.87
C GLU A 8 4.68 10.60 11.08
N LYS A 9 3.98 11.31 10.18
CA LYS A 9 2.96 10.75 9.28
C LYS A 9 3.36 10.84 7.82
N GLU A 10 4.55 11.34 7.51
CA GLU A 10 5.00 11.43 6.13
C GLU A 10 5.22 10.03 5.54
N THR A 11 4.91 9.92 4.25
CA THR A 11 5.06 8.70 3.47
C THR A 11 5.88 9.05 2.25
N ILE A 12 7.03 8.39 2.11
CA ILE A 12 7.98 8.57 1.01
C ILE A 12 7.81 7.38 0.08
N VAL A 13 7.60 7.65 -1.20
CA VAL A 13 7.51 6.64 -2.25
C VAL A 13 8.70 6.83 -3.19
N ASN A 14 9.63 5.90 -3.17
CA ASN A 14 10.77 5.87 -4.07
C ASN A 14 10.46 4.94 -5.24
N PHE A 15 10.43 5.47 -6.46
CA PHE A 15 10.20 4.71 -7.69
C PHE A 15 11.04 5.27 -8.83
N ASN A 16 11.35 4.43 -9.81
CA ASN A 16 12.02 4.79 -11.04
C ASN A 16 11.26 4.22 -12.25
N GLU A 17 11.35 4.86 -13.41
CA GLU A 17 10.61 4.44 -14.62
C GLU A 17 11.02 3.04 -15.11
N GLY A 18 12.27 2.64 -14.86
CA GLY A 18 12.76 1.29 -15.18
C GLY A 18 12.31 0.19 -14.21
N GLU A 19 11.68 0.54 -13.09
CA GLU A 19 11.32 -0.40 -12.02
C GLU A 19 9.82 -0.73 -12.04
N LYS A 20 9.48 -2.01 -11.92
CA LYS A 20 8.09 -2.47 -11.84
C LYS A 20 7.48 -2.31 -10.44
N GLU A 21 8.31 -2.04 -9.44
CA GLU A 21 7.92 -1.98 -8.04
C GLU A 21 8.47 -0.70 -7.40
N ALA A 22 7.73 -0.15 -6.45
CA ALA A 22 8.10 1.06 -5.71
C ALA A 22 8.40 0.72 -4.25
N SER A 23 9.40 1.37 -3.68
CA SER A 23 9.74 1.27 -2.26
C SER A 23 8.99 2.33 -1.45
N ILE A 24 8.15 1.91 -0.50
CA ILE A 24 7.33 2.80 0.32
C ILE A 24 7.87 2.84 1.75
N TYR A 25 8.27 4.01 2.21
CA TYR A 25 8.70 4.26 3.58
C TYR A 25 7.63 5.09 4.29
N THR A 26 7.07 4.54 5.37
CA THR A 26 6.01 5.21 6.14
C THR A 26 6.14 4.88 7.62
N PHE A 27 5.75 5.82 8.48
CA PHE A 27 5.57 5.58 9.91
C PHE A 27 4.10 5.30 10.27
N ASN A 28 3.18 5.40 9.31
CA ASN A 28 1.77 5.11 9.54
C ASN A 28 1.52 3.59 9.67
N ALA A 29 1.13 3.15 10.87
CA ALA A 29 0.88 1.74 11.18
C ALA A 29 -0.27 1.13 10.37
N ASP A 30 -1.35 1.88 10.14
CA ASP A 30 -2.49 1.40 9.35
C ASP A 30 -2.10 1.18 7.89
N LEU A 31 -1.30 2.09 7.33
CA LEU A 31 -0.80 1.96 5.97
C LEU A 31 0.12 0.74 5.84
N LYS A 32 1.05 0.53 6.79
CA LYS A 32 1.89 -0.68 6.81
C LYS A 32 1.06 -1.96 6.79
N ARG A 33 0.00 -2.04 7.62
CA ARG A 33 -0.88 -3.21 7.69
C ARG A 33 -1.59 -3.48 6.35
N ARG A 34 -2.10 -2.44 5.68
CA ARG A 34 -2.76 -2.59 4.37
C ARG A 34 -1.79 -3.01 3.27
N LEU A 35 -0.57 -2.48 3.27
CA LEU A 35 0.48 -2.86 2.33
C LEU A 35 0.91 -4.31 2.52
N ALA A 36 1.12 -4.75 3.76
CA ALA A 36 1.44 -6.14 4.08
C ALA A 36 0.33 -7.10 3.63
N ALA A 37 -0.94 -6.76 3.88
CA ALA A 37 -2.07 -7.55 3.42
C ALA A 37 -2.13 -7.64 1.87
N ARG A 38 -1.80 -6.55 1.16
CA ARG A 38 -1.70 -6.56 -0.31
C ARG A 38 -0.54 -7.41 -0.82
N ALA A 39 0.62 -7.35 -0.18
CA ALA A 39 1.77 -8.18 -0.54
C ALA A 39 1.44 -9.66 -0.35
N TYR A 40 0.88 -10.03 0.81
CA TYR A 40 0.40 -11.38 1.09
C TYR A 40 -0.64 -11.85 0.07
N ALA A 41 -1.62 -10.99 -0.26
CA ALA A 41 -2.63 -11.30 -1.27
C ALA A 41 -1.99 -11.59 -2.64
N LYS A 42 -1.02 -10.78 -3.08
CA LYS A 42 -0.28 -10.98 -4.34
C LYS A 42 0.49 -12.30 -4.34
N GLU A 43 1.22 -12.61 -3.26
CA GLU A 43 1.99 -13.86 -3.12
C GLU A 43 1.09 -15.10 -3.12
N HIS A 44 -0.06 -15.02 -2.45
CA HIS A 44 -1.01 -16.13 -2.33
C HIS A 44 -2.04 -16.18 -3.48
N GLY A 45 -1.85 -15.39 -4.54
CA GLY A 45 -2.68 -15.45 -5.74
C GLY A 45 -4.08 -14.87 -5.59
N PHE A 46 -4.36 -14.14 -4.50
CA PHE A 46 -5.60 -13.39 -4.33
C PHE A 46 -5.62 -12.23 -5.33
N LYS A 47 -6.46 -12.36 -6.36
CA LYS A 47 -6.70 -11.30 -7.33
C LYS A 47 -7.83 -10.40 -6.83
N SER A 48 -7.64 -9.08 -6.97
CA SER A 48 -8.76 -8.16 -6.83
C SER A 48 -9.82 -8.52 -7.87
N MET A 49 -11.04 -8.78 -7.43
CA MET A 49 -12.15 -8.99 -8.34
C MET A 49 -12.35 -7.68 -9.13
N PRO A 50 -12.31 -7.68 -10.47
CA PRO A 50 -12.67 -6.49 -11.23
C PRO A 50 -14.11 -6.13 -10.85
N GLY A 51 -14.33 -4.88 -10.46
CA GLY A 51 -15.64 -4.41 -10.01
C GLY A 51 -16.73 -4.81 -10.99
N GLY A 52 -17.85 -5.29 -10.44
CA GLY A 52 -18.96 -5.89 -11.18
C GLY A 52 -19.26 -5.17 -12.48
N LYS A 53 -18.99 -5.85 -13.58
CA LYS A 53 -19.42 -5.43 -14.91
C LYS A 53 -20.88 -5.84 -15.04
N ASP A 54 -21.74 -4.83 -15.02
CA ASP A 54 -23.04 -4.75 -15.68
C ASP A 54 -23.85 -6.06 -15.60
N ILE A 55 -24.67 -6.19 -14.55
CA ILE A 55 -25.83 -7.07 -14.62
C ILE A 55 -26.75 -6.49 -15.72
N ALA A 56 -26.74 -7.14 -16.88
CA ALA A 56 -27.63 -6.85 -18.00
C ALA A 56 -29.09 -7.19 -17.65
#